data_AF-A0A1A7XWU8-F1
#
_entry.id   AF-A0A1A7XWU8-F1
#
_cell.length_a   1.000
_cell.length_b   1.000
_cell.length_c   1.000
_cell.angle_alpha   90.00
_cell.angle_beta   90.00
_cell.angle_gamma   90.00
#
_symmetry.space_group_name_H-M   'P 1'
#
loop_
_entity.id
_entity.type
_entity.pdbx_description
1 polymer ?
#
loop_
_entity_poly.entity_id
_entity_poly.type
_entity_poly.pdbx_seq_one_letter_code
_entity_poly.pdbx_strand_id
1 'polypeptide(L)'
;MYEGGLKVWECTYDLLELIEKDGETFRGKAVLDLGCGAGLLGILALKRGARQVHFQDYNSTVIEQLTVPNVMLNCQEDDDVDSEDDKKGKG
;
A
#
# COMPACT_ATOMS: atom_id res chain seq x y z
N MET A 1 -21.99 12.42 -14.95
CA MET A 1 -20.64 11.83 -15.13
C MET A 1 -20.13 11.56 -13.72
N TYR A 2 -20.01 10.30 -13.31
CA TYR A 2 -19.57 9.95 -11.95
C TYR A 2 -18.03 9.95 -11.93
N GLU A 3 -17.42 10.97 -11.35
CA GLU A 3 -15.98 11.03 -11.02
C GLU A 3 -15.64 10.21 -9.76
N GLY A 4 -16.30 9.06 -9.57
CA GLY A 4 -16.25 8.30 -8.31
C GLY A 4 -14.95 7.53 -8.06
N GLY A 5 -14.08 7.40 -9.06
CA GLY A 5 -12.85 6.60 -8.99
C GLY A 5 -11.60 7.35 -8.52
N LEU A 6 -11.65 8.68 -8.46
CA LEU A 6 -10.50 9.52 -8.07
C LEU A 6 -10.54 9.98 -6.62
N LYS A 7 -11.66 9.76 -5.93
CA LYS A 7 -11.83 10.10 -4.52
C LYS A 7 -11.53 8.88 -3.66
N VAL A 8 -10.75 9.07 -2.60
CA VAL A 8 -10.66 8.08 -1.51
C VAL A 8 -11.95 8.18 -0.69
N TRP A 9 -12.66 7.07 -0.58
CA TRP A 9 -13.91 7.00 0.18
C TRP A 9 -13.65 6.95 1.68
N GLU A 10 -14.51 7.59 2.47
CA GLU A 10 -14.39 7.68 3.94
C GLU A 10 -14.26 6.30 4.59
N CYS A 11 -15.04 5.30 4.13
CA CYS A 11 -14.95 3.93 4.64
C CYS A 11 -13.60 3.26 4.41
N THR A 12 -12.77 3.76 3.48
CA THR A 12 -11.38 3.28 3.32
C THR A 12 -10.57 3.66 4.55
N TYR A 13 -10.73 4.88 5.06
CA TYR A 13 -10.04 5.35 6.26
C TYR A 13 -10.53 4.59 7.50
N ASP A 14 -11.83 4.38 7.63
CA ASP A 14 -12.41 3.61 8.74
C ASP A 14 -11.79 2.20 8.82
N LEU A 15 -11.64 1.53 7.66
CA LEU A 15 -11.07 0.18 7.62
C LEU A 15 -9.55 0.17 7.85
N LEU A 16 -8.82 1.17 7.35
CA LEU A 16 -7.39 1.33 7.65
C LEU A 16 -7.16 1.50 9.16
N GLU A 17 -7.94 2.38 9.81
CA GLU A 17 -7.87 2.62 11.25
C GLU A 17 -8.23 1.37 12.05
N LEU A 18 -9.26 0.62 11.62
CA LEU A 18 -9.64 -0.63 12.26
C LEU A 18 -8.51 -1.67 12.20
N ILE A 19 -7.92 -1.89 11.01
CA ILE A 19 -6.81 -2.82 10.82
C ILE A 19 -5.60 -2.43 11.68
N GLU A 20 -5.30 -1.13 11.74
CA GLU A 20 -4.19 -0.61 12.54
C GLU A 20 -4.45 -0.77 14.04
N LYS A 21 -5.66 -0.44 14.51
CA LYS A 21 -6.08 -0.60 15.90
C LYS A 21 -6.02 -2.05 16.37
N ASP A 22 -6.44 -2.99 15.52
CA ASP A 22 -6.46 -4.42 15.87
C ASP A 22 -5.07 -5.07 15.75
N GLY A 23 -4.07 -4.35 15.20
CA GLY A 23 -2.72 -4.86 15.02
C GLY A 23 -2.65 -6.03 14.03
N GLU A 24 -3.62 -6.12 13.12
CA GLU A 24 -3.72 -7.24 12.18
C GLU A 24 -2.51 -7.24 11.23
N THR A 25 -1.99 -8.44 10.98
CA THR A 25 -0.91 -8.64 10.02
C THR A 25 -1.36 -9.50 8.86
N PHE A 26 -0.80 -9.24 7.68
CA PHE A 26 -1.08 -10.01 6.48
C PHE A 26 0.05 -10.97 6.14
N ARG A 27 0.97 -11.23 7.08
CA ARG A 27 2.21 -11.96 6.85
C ARG A 27 1.98 -13.29 6.13
N GLY A 28 2.53 -13.44 4.94
CA GLY A 28 2.46 -14.66 4.14
C GLY A 28 1.11 -14.94 3.45
N LYS A 29 0.08 -14.13 3.72
CA LYS A 29 -1.26 -14.28 3.15
C LYS A 29 -1.30 -13.79 1.69
N ALA A 30 -2.25 -14.32 0.92
CA ALA A 30 -2.68 -13.73 -0.34
C ALA A 30 -3.94 -12.90 -0.08
N VAL A 31 -3.97 -11.64 -0.53
CA VAL A 31 -5.04 -10.67 -0.23
C VAL A 31 -5.64 -10.17 -1.56
N LEU A 32 -6.94 -9.90 -1.56
CA LEU A 32 -7.64 -9.26 -2.68
C LEU A 32 -8.26 -7.95 -2.18
N ASP A 33 -7.88 -6.83 -2.79
CA ASP A 33 -8.50 -5.52 -2.60
C ASP A 33 -9.54 -5.30 -3.73
N LEU A 34 -10.81 -5.51 -3.41
CA LEU A 34 -11.93 -5.52 -4.36
C LEU A 34 -12.62 -4.16 -4.38
N GLY A 35 -12.66 -3.50 -5.54
CA GLY A 35 -13.05 -2.09 -5.63
C GLY A 35 -11.97 -1.18 -5.06
N CYS A 36 -10.71 -1.41 -5.43
CA CYS A 36 -9.55 -0.90 -4.72
C CYS A 36 -9.36 0.62 -4.83
N GLY A 37 -9.88 1.29 -5.87
CA GLY A 37 -9.69 2.73 -6.05
C GLY A 37 -8.20 3.12 -6.00
N ALA A 38 -7.83 3.89 -4.99
CA ALA A 38 -6.43 4.30 -4.76
C ALA A 38 -5.49 3.16 -4.33
N GLY A 39 -6.01 1.97 -3.98
CA GLY A 39 -5.23 0.80 -3.59
C GLY A 39 -4.69 0.82 -2.16
N LEU A 40 -5.19 1.71 -1.30
CA LEU A 40 -4.60 1.94 0.02
C LEU A 40 -4.64 0.70 0.93
N LEU A 41 -5.72 -0.07 0.89
CA LEU A 41 -5.88 -1.28 1.71
C LEU A 41 -4.93 -2.38 1.24
N GLY A 42 -4.84 -2.60 -0.07
CA GLY A 42 -3.89 -3.55 -0.63
C GLY A 42 -2.43 -3.14 -0.41
N ILE A 43 -2.10 -1.85 -0.49
CA ILE A 43 -0.77 -1.34 -0.15
C ILE A 43 -0.47 -1.56 1.34
N LEU A 44 -1.41 -1.27 2.24
CA LEU A 44 -1.26 -1.57 3.66
C LEU A 44 -0.99 -3.07 3.86
N ALA A 45 -1.74 -3.94 3.18
CA ALA A 45 -1.53 -5.39 3.25
C ALA A 45 -0.11 -5.78 2.81
N LEU A 46 0.42 -5.22 1.72
CA LEU A 46 1.82 -5.40 1.30
C LEU A 46 2.80 -4.98 2.39
N LYS A 47 2.64 -3.75 2.93
CA LYS A 47 3.49 -3.22 4.01
C LYS A 47 3.41 -4.04 5.31
N ARG A 48 2.32 -4.78 5.51
CA ARG A 48 2.11 -5.70 6.64
C ARG A 48 2.45 -7.16 6.31
N GLY A 49 3.25 -7.38 5.26
CA GLY A 49 3.89 -8.65 4.94
C GLY A 49 3.05 -9.62 4.11
N ALA A 50 1.97 -9.16 3.46
CA ALA A 50 1.27 -9.98 2.48
C ALA A 50 2.25 -10.52 1.45
N ARG A 51 2.15 -11.83 1.16
CA ARG A 51 2.98 -12.47 0.13
C ARG A 51 2.55 -12.03 -1.28
N GLN A 52 1.27 -11.74 -1.44
CA GLN A 52 0.68 -11.34 -2.70
C GLN A 52 -0.58 -10.51 -2.43
N VAL A 53 -0.77 -9.47 -3.21
CA VAL A 53 -2.00 -8.67 -3.20
C VAL A 53 -2.50 -8.54 -4.64
N HIS A 54 -3.77 -8.83 -4.85
CA HIS A 54 -4.47 -8.57 -6.10
C HIS A 54 -5.33 -7.31 -5.94
N PHE A 55 -5.23 -6.41 -6.90
CA PHE A 55 -6.02 -5.19 -6.95
C PHE A 55 -7.07 -5.33 -8.06
N GLN A 56 -8.32 -5.04 -7.74
CA GLN A 56 -9.41 -5.08 -8.70
C GLN A 56 -10.25 -3.81 -8.58
N ASP A 57 -10.52 -3.15 -9.70
CA ASP A 57 -11.50 -2.08 -9.82
C ASP A 57 -12.31 -2.30 -11.10
N TYR A 58 -13.53 -1.77 -11.16
CA TYR A 58 -14.37 -1.86 -12.35
C TYR A 58 -13.80 -1.02 -13.50
N ASN A 59 -13.18 0.13 -13.19
CA ASN A 59 -12.70 1.08 -14.18
C ASN A 59 -11.20 0.89 -14.44
N SER A 60 -10.83 0.53 -15.67
CA SER A 60 -9.42 0.35 -16.06
C SER A 60 -8.59 1.63 -15.88
N THR A 61 -9.18 2.82 -16.10
CA THR A 61 -8.50 4.10 -15.87
C THR A 61 -8.12 4.27 -14.40
N VAL A 62 -8.95 3.78 -13.45
CA VAL A 62 -8.61 3.80 -12.02
C VAL A 62 -7.41 2.91 -11.75
N ILE A 63 -7.40 1.70 -12.30
CA ILE A 63 -6.25 0.79 -12.18
C ILE A 63 -4.98 1.43 -12.75
N GLU A 64 -5.03 1.92 -13.99
CA GLU A 64 -3.84 2.38 -14.72
C GLU A 64 -3.31 3.72 -14.23
N GLN A 65 -4.19 4.66 -13.87
CA GLN A 65 -3.80 6.05 -13.56
C GLN A 65 -3.79 6.35 -12.06
N LEU A 66 -4.36 5.49 -11.22
CA LEU A 66 -4.40 5.72 -9.77
C LEU A 66 -3.80 4.55 -8.99
N THR A 67 -4.34 3.33 -9.14
CA THR A 67 -3.89 2.18 -8.35
C THR A 67 -2.43 1.81 -8.63
N VAL A 68 -2.06 1.61 -9.90
CA VAL A 68 -0.68 1.20 -10.27
C VAL A 68 0.36 2.25 -9.85
N PRO A 69 0.19 3.56 -10.14
CA PRO A 69 1.13 4.57 -9.65
C PRO A 69 1.27 4.60 -8.13
N ASN A 70 0.16 4.49 -7.39
CA ASN A 70 0.18 4.48 -5.93
C ASN A 70 0.93 3.26 -5.36
N VAL A 71 0.71 2.07 -5.94
CA VAL A 71 1.42 0.84 -5.54
C VAL A 71 2.92 1.00 -5.81
N MET A 72 3.30 1.45 -7.00
CA MET A 72 4.71 1.66 -7.35
C MET A 72 5.39 2.66 -6.40
N LEU A 73 4.76 3.80 -6.12
CA LEU A 73 5.30 4.82 -5.22
C LEU A 73 5.49 4.32 -3.78
N ASN A 74 4.62 3.43 -3.30
CA ASN A 74 4.61 2.99 -1.91
C ASN A 74 5.32 1.66 -1.65
N CYS A 75 5.69 0.94 -2.71
CA CYS A 75 6.32 -0.38 -2.64
C CYS A 75 7.68 -0.45 -3.35
N GLN A 76 8.20 0.68 -3.86
CA GLN A 76 9.63 0.80 -4.12
C GLN A 76 10.37 0.55 -2.82
N GLU A 77 11.33 -0.38 -2.84
CA GLU A 77 12.30 -0.52 -1.76
C GLU A 77 13.01 0.83 -1.66
N ASP A 78 13.09 1.40 -0.45
CA ASP A 78 14.01 2.50 -0.21
C ASP A 78 15.39 1.93 -0.54
N ASP A 79 15.96 2.28 -1.69
CA ASP A 79 17.35 1.98 -1.99
C ASP A 79 18.16 2.58 -0.83
N ASP A 80 18.62 1.72 0.07
CA ASP A 80 19.37 2.07 1.26
C ASP A 80 20.47 3.06 0.86
N VAL A 81 20.31 4.33 1.24
CA VAL A 81 21.41 5.30 1.23
C VAL A 81 22.32 4.93 2.40
N ASP A 82 23.02 3.81 2.27
CA ASP A 82 24.07 3.39 3.17
C ASP A 82 25.28 4.27 2.88
N SER A 83 25.28 5.46 3.49
CA SER A 83 26.49 6.27 3.62
C SER A 83 27.22 5.77 4.87
N GLU A 84 28.17 4.86 4.64
CA GLU A 84 29.20 4.49 5.59
C GLU A 84 29.86 5.75 6.19
N ASP A 85 29.82 5.92 7.51
CA ASP A 85 30.98 6.39 8.28
C ASP A 85 30.69 6.30 9.79
N ASP A 86 30.80 5.09 10.32
CA ASP A 86 31.05 4.89 11.74
C ASP A 86 32.09 3.77 11.91
N LYS A 87 33.38 4.17 11.91
CA LYS A 87 34.47 3.52 12.68
C LYS A 87 35.77 4.30 12.55
N LYS A 88 36.04 5.16 13.55
CA LYS A 88 37.25 4.96 14.37
C LYS A 88 37.10 5.62 15.74
N GLY A 89 36.81 4.78 16.73
CA GLY A 89 36.97 5.14 18.14
C GLY A 89 38.44 5.32 18.52
N LYS A 90 38.63 6.20 19.49
CA LYS A 90 39.63 6.20 20.58
C LYS A 90 40.88 5.31 20.40
N GLY A 91 42.01 6.00 20.32
CA GLY A 91 43.35 5.59 20.77
C GLY A 91 44.14 6.85 21.05
#